data_AF-A0A077PDM8-F1
#
_entry.id   AF-A0A077PDM8-F1
#
_cell.length_a   1.000
_cell.length_b   1.000
_cell.length_c   1.000
_cell.angle_alpha   90.00
_cell.angle_beta   90.00
_cell.angle_gamma   90.00
#
_symmetry.space_group_name_H-M   'P 1'
#
loop_
_entity.id
_entity.type
_entity.pdbx_description
1 polymer ?
#
loop_
_entity_poly.entity_id
_entity_poly.type
_entity_poly.pdbx_seq_one_letter_code
_entity_poly.pdbx_strand_id
1 'polypeptide(L)'
;MTVTIEVTCRYCDQAEPVRKHGTGKAGFPRYYCKDCQRTFQLNYRYNGHKPGMKEKIVDMAINGSGVRDTGRVLGLGINTVMRTLKNARQNK
;
A
#
# COMPACT_ATOMS: atom_id res chain seq x y z
N MET A 1 31.76 2.94 -4.42
CA MET A 1 30.67 2.25 -5.15
C MET A 1 29.34 2.80 -4.66
N THR A 2 28.71 3.71 -5.40
CA THR A 2 27.38 4.23 -5.06
C THR A 2 26.33 3.34 -5.70
N VAL A 3 25.59 2.57 -4.91
CA VAL A 3 24.45 1.78 -5.42
C VAL A 3 23.28 2.74 -5.64
N THR A 4 22.97 3.02 -6.90
CA THR A 4 21.77 3.77 -7.30
C THR A 4 20.60 2.78 -7.39
N ILE A 5 19.66 2.89 -6.45
CA ILE A 5 18.42 2.11 -6.51
C ILE A 5 17.44 2.91 -7.36
N GLU A 6 17.07 2.38 -8.53
CA GLU A 6 15.95 2.93 -9.30
C GLU A 6 14.65 2.61 -8.59
N VAL A 7 13.89 3.66 -8.25
CA VAL A 7 12.63 3.53 -7.51
C VAL A 7 11.49 4.07 -8.34
N THR A 8 10.60 3.17 -8.76
CA THR A 8 9.37 3.52 -9.47
C THR A 8 8.28 3.94 -8.48
N CYS A 9 7.47 4.92 -8.88
CA CYS A 9 6.32 5.33 -8.10
C CYS A 9 5.20 4.28 -8.19
N ARG A 10 4.83 3.65 -7.08
CA ARG A 10 3.74 2.66 -7.02
C ARG A 10 2.32 3.19 -7.30
N TYR A 11 2.17 4.46 -7.66
CA TYR A 11 0.87 5.10 -7.93
C TYR A 11 0.72 5.59 -9.37
N CYS A 12 1.82 5.93 -10.04
CA CYS A 12 1.82 6.42 -11.43
C CYS A 12 2.84 5.69 -12.32
N ASP A 13 3.55 4.70 -11.77
CA ASP A 13 4.52 3.85 -12.44
C ASP A 13 5.70 4.57 -13.11
N GLN A 14 5.86 5.88 -12.84
CA GLN A 14 6.97 6.71 -13.32
C GLN A 14 8.17 6.64 -12.36
N ALA A 15 9.38 6.53 -12.92
CA ALA A 15 10.65 6.43 -12.17
C ALA A 15 11.32 7.79 -11.90
N GLU A 16 11.41 8.65 -12.92
CA GLU A 16 12.14 9.92 -12.87
C GLU A 16 11.70 10.92 -11.77
N PRO A 17 10.41 11.07 -11.41
CA PRO A 17 10.00 12.08 -10.44
C PRO A 17 10.18 11.66 -8.97
N VAL A 18 10.79 10.50 -8.68
CA VAL A 18 10.85 9.94 -7.32
C VAL A 18 12.13 10.35 -6.59
N ARG A 19 11.99 10.96 -5.42
CA ARG A 19 13.11 11.31 -4.52
C ARG A 19 12.94 10.74 -3.12
N LYS A 20 14.04 10.58 -2.40
CA LYS A 20 14.01 10.22 -0.97
C LYS A 20 13.33 11.33 -0.14
N HIS A 21 12.51 10.92 0.82
CA HIS A 21 11.68 11.79 1.66
C HIS A 21 11.78 11.37 3.14
N GLY A 22 13.02 11.25 3.62
CA GLY A 22 13.31 10.84 5.00
C GLY A 22 13.00 9.37 5.30
N THR A 23 12.81 9.07 6.57
CA THR A 23 12.54 7.72 7.10
C THR A 23 11.24 7.69 7.90
N GLY A 24 10.53 6.57 7.86
CA GLY A 24 9.37 6.33 8.70
C GLY A 24 9.76 5.97 10.13
N LYS A 25 8.78 5.94 11.05
CA LYS A 25 8.98 5.53 12.45
C LYS A 25 9.61 4.13 12.60
N ALA A 26 9.35 3.24 11.64
CA ALA A 26 9.92 1.89 11.60
C ALA A 26 11.32 1.82 10.98
N GLY A 27 11.96 2.95 10.67
CA GLY A 27 13.30 3.03 10.08
C GLY A 27 13.33 2.90 8.55
N PHE A 28 12.24 2.47 7.91
CA PHE A 28 12.20 2.31 6.45
C PHE A 28 12.25 3.65 5.70
N PRO A 29 12.98 3.72 4.56
CA PRO A 29 13.03 4.92 3.74
C PRO A 29 11.65 5.22 3.13
N ARG A 30 11.32 6.51 3.10
CA ARG A 30 10.15 7.05 2.40
C ARG A 30 10.60 7.68 1.09
N TYR A 31 9.74 7.59 0.09
CA TYR A 31 9.93 8.13 -1.24
C TYR A 31 8.77 9.04 -1.59
N TYR A 32 9.05 10.18 -2.20
CA TYR A 32 8.06 11.13 -2.65
C TYR A 32 8.14 11.22 -4.17
N CYS A 33 7.02 10.98 -4.83
CA CYS A 33 6.86 11.21 -6.27
C CYS A 33 6.38 12.65 -6.49
N LYS A 34 7.11 13.41 -7.31
CA LYS A 34 6.74 14.79 -7.67
C LYS A 34 5.49 14.85 -8.55
N ASP A 35 5.32 13.90 -9.46
CA ASP A 35 4.23 13.94 -10.44
C ASP A 35 2.88 13.65 -9.79
N CYS A 36 2.77 12.57 -9.01
CA CYS A 36 1.54 12.24 -8.30
C CYS A 36 1.43 12.87 -6.91
N GLN A 37 2.45 13.63 -6.47
CA GLN A 37 2.55 14.29 -5.17
C GLN A 37 2.30 13.39 -3.95
N ARG A 38 2.56 12.09 -4.07
CA ARG A 38 2.32 11.10 -3.00
C ARG A 38 3.62 10.60 -2.40
N THR A 39 3.55 10.29 -1.12
CA THR A 39 4.63 9.58 -0.41
C THR A 39 4.31 8.09 -0.31
N PHE A 40 5.33 7.26 -0.49
CA PHE A 40 5.24 5.81 -0.28
C PHE A 40 6.50 5.25 0.37
N GLN A 41 6.42 4.01 0.80
CA GLN A 41 7.58 3.20 1.21
C GLN A 41 7.66 1.99 0.27
N LEU A 42 8.88 1.49 0.04
CA LEU A 42 9.06 0.21 -0.65
C LEU A 42 8.77 -0.95 0.31
N ASN A 43 9.29 -0.84 1.53
CA ASN A 43 9.11 -1.81 2.59
C ASN A 43 8.21 -1.23 3.67
N TYR A 44 7.00 -1.78 3.80
CA TYR A 44 6.09 -1.46 4.89
C TYR A 44 6.19 -2.51 6.00
N ARG A 45 6.23 -2.05 7.26
CA ARG A 45 6.13 -2.92 8.45
C ARG A 45 4.81 -3.69 8.48
N TYR A 46 3.70 -2.99 8.21
CA TYR A 46 2.35 -3.55 8.32
C TYR A 46 1.85 -4.04 6.96
N ASN A 47 1.34 -5.27 6.92
CA ASN A 47 0.90 -5.91 5.68
C ASN A 47 -0.21 -5.11 4.96
N GLY A 48 -1.11 -4.48 5.72
CA GLY A 48 -2.22 -3.68 5.21
C GLY A 48 -1.82 -2.49 4.31
N HIS A 49 -0.59 -2.00 4.42
CA HIS A 49 -0.10 -0.86 3.64
C HIS A 49 0.70 -1.25 2.39
N LYS A 50 0.99 -2.55 2.23
CA LYS A 50 1.69 -3.05 1.05
C LYS A 50 0.87 -2.79 -0.23
N PRO A 51 1.53 -2.60 -1.38
CA PRO A 51 0.85 -2.52 -2.67
C PRO A 51 -0.02 -3.74 -2.93
N GLY A 52 -1.17 -3.53 -3.58
CA GLY A 52 -2.13 -4.59 -3.92
C GLY A 52 -3.03 -5.07 -2.77
N MET A 53 -2.77 -4.65 -1.52
CA MET A 53 -3.50 -5.22 -0.37
C MET A 53 -4.96 -4.79 -0.34
N LYS A 54 -5.28 -3.56 -0.77
CA LYS A 54 -6.67 -3.07 -0.77
C LYS A 54 -7.48 -3.75 -1.85
N GLU A 55 -6.87 -3.88 -3.02
CA GLU A 55 -7.42 -4.55 -4.20
C GLU A 55 -7.72 -6.01 -3.87
N LYS A 56 -6.78 -6.69 -3.20
CA LYS A 56 -6.96 -8.07 -2.74
C LYS A 56 -8.08 -8.23 -1.71
N ILE A 57 -8.25 -7.28 -0.78
CA ILE A 57 -9.38 -7.28 0.16
C ILE A 57 -10.72 -7.19 -0.59
N VAL A 58 -10.80 -6.30 -1.58
CA VAL A 58 -12.01 -6.11 -2.39
C VAL A 58 -12.30 -7.35 -3.23
N ASP A 59 -11.28 -7.90 -3.89
CA ASP A 59 -11.40 -9.11 -4.69
C ASP A 59 -11.88 -10.31 -3.87
N MET A 60 -11.31 -10.54 -2.68
CA MET A 60 -11.80 -11.58 -1.77
C MET A 60 -13.28 -11.37 -1.38
N ALA A 61 -13.69 -10.12 -1.13
CA ALA A 61 -15.09 -9.83 -0.82
C ALA A 61 -16.03 -10.06 -2.02
N ILE A 62 -15.59 -9.73 -3.24
CA ILE A 62 -16.33 -10.00 -4.49
C ILE A 62 -16.49 -11.51 -4.69
N ASN A 63 -15.46 -12.29 -4.37
CA ASN A 63 -15.48 -13.76 -4.43
C ASN A 63 -16.16 -14.42 -3.21
N GLY A 64 -16.87 -13.66 -2.37
CA GLY A 64 -17.68 -14.19 -1.28
C GLY A 64 -16.94 -14.49 0.03
N SER A 65 -15.65 -14.16 0.15
CA SER A 65 -14.93 -14.30 1.42
C SER A 65 -15.49 -13.34 2.47
N GLY A 66 -15.77 -13.88 3.66
CA GLY A 66 -16.22 -13.09 4.80
C GLY A 66 -15.10 -12.22 5.39
N VAL A 67 -15.47 -11.11 6.05
CA VAL A 67 -14.51 -10.14 6.64
C VAL A 67 -13.48 -10.81 7.57
N ARG A 68 -13.93 -11.76 8.40
CA ARG A 68 -13.06 -12.49 9.34
C ARG A 68 -12.11 -13.43 8.62
N ASP A 69 -12.59 -14.07 7.56
CA ASP A 69 -11.80 -14.98 6.74
C ASP A 69 -10.69 -14.22 5.99
N THR A 70 -11.05 -13.13 5.31
CA THR A 70 -10.10 -12.21 4.68
C THR A 70 -9.04 -11.71 5.65
N GLY A 71 -9.44 -11.36 6.88
CA GLY A 71 -8.50 -10.94 7.94
C GLY A 71 -7.49 -12.04 8.30
N ARG A 72 -7.95 -13.29 8.43
CA ARG A 72 -7.08 -14.44 8.75
C ARG A 72 -6.13 -14.75 7.59
N VAL A 73 -6.65 -14.87 6.36
CA VAL A 73 -5.86 -15.21 5.17
C VAL A 73 -4.80 -14.15 4.86
N LEU A 74 -5.14 -12.86 5.02
CA LEU A 74 -4.22 -11.76 4.73
C LEU A 74 -3.38 -11.31 5.93
N GLY A 75 -3.57 -11.89 7.12
CA GLY A 75 -2.89 -11.46 8.35
C GLY A 75 -3.22 -10.00 8.72
N LEU A 76 -4.47 -9.60 8.55
CA LEU A 76 -4.96 -8.24 8.79
C LEU A 76 -5.97 -8.20 9.94
N GLY A 77 -5.96 -7.10 10.69
CA GLY A 77 -7.03 -6.82 11.65
C GLY A 77 -8.38 -6.64 10.94
N ILE A 78 -9.45 -7.16 11.55
CA ILE A 78 -10.82 -7.09 11.02
C ILE A 78 -11.23 -5.64 10.74
N ASN A 79 -10.83 -4.70 11.60
CA ASN A 79 -11.08 -3.26 11.40
C ASN A 79 -10.46 -2.71 10.12
N THR A 80 -9.27 -3.19 9.73
CA THR A 80 -8.61 -2.80 8.48
C THR A 80 -9.38 -3.29 7.26
N VAL A 81 -9.84 -4.55 7.30
CA VAL A 81 -10.68 -5.15 6.24
C VAL A 81 -11.98 -4.36 6.09
N MET A 82 -12.72 -4.16 7.19
CA MET A 82 -13.99 -3.42 7.17
C MET A 82 -13.83 -1.99 6.66
N ARG A 83 -12.80 -1.26 7.11
CA ARG A 83 -12.54 0.10 6.66
C ARG A 83 -12.22 0.16 5.16
N THR A 84 -11.47 -0.81 4.65
CA THR A 84 -11.14 -0.87 3.23
C THR A 84 -12.39 -1.09 2.38
N LEU A 85 -13.26 -2.02 2.78
CA LEU A 85 -14.52 -2.28 2.08
C LEU A 85 -15.48 -1.08 2.14
N LYS A 86 -15.57 -0.37 3.28
CA LYS A 86 -16.38 0.86 3.38
C LYS A 86 -15.87 1.95 2.42
N ASN A 87 -14.56 2.17 2.37
CA ASN A 87 -13.97 3.18 1.48
C ASN A 87 -14.11 2.79 0.00
N ALA A 88 -14.06 1.50 -0.34
CA ALA A 88 -14.27 1.03 -1.70
C ALA A 88 -15.69 1.32 -2.21
N ARG A 89 -16.70 1.32 -1.33
CA ARG A 89 -18.09 1.70 -1.67
C ARG A 89 -18.27 3.19 -1.90
N GLN A 90 -17.46 4.03 -1.26
CA GLN A 90 -17.57 5.51 -1.33
C GLN A 90 -16.84 6.11 -2.53
N ASN A 91 -15.86 5.41 -3.08
CA ASN A 91 -15.11 5.83 -4.26
C ASN A 91 -15.78 5.40 -5.58
N LYS A 92 -17.09 5.15 -5.55
CA LYS A 92 -17.91 4.74 -6.70
C LYS A 92 -18.95 5.84 -6.94
#